data_AF-A0A2L2Z1Y9-F1
#
_entry.id   AF-A0A2L2Z1Y9-F1
#
_cell.length_a   1.000
_cell.length_b   1.000
_cell.length_c   1.000
_cell.angle_alpha   90.00
_cell.angle_beta   90.00
_cell.angle_gamma   90.00
#
_symmetry.space_group_name_H-M   'P 1'
#
loop_
_entity.id
_entity.type
_entity.pdbx_description
1 polymer ?
#
loop_
_entity_poly.entity_id
_entity_poly.type
_entity_poly.pdbx_seq_one_letter_code
_entity_poly.pdbx_strand_id
1 'polypeptide(L)'
;MSIAYLDPGIIEADLKAGIEAKYAVVWILFWATLVGLFIQRLAARIGAVTGEDLAETCRRRFSPVPRYLLWIMLEITIIAADMQEVIGTAIALYLLTNKKLPLYGGVLITIVDTFTFLFLDKYGLRKLEAFFAFLIA
;
A
#
# COMPACT_ATOMS: atom_id res chain seq x y z
N MET A 1 -2.59 9.29 -1.94
CA MET A 1 -2.41 8.03 -2.70
C MET A 1 -0.96 7.75 -3.04
N SER A 2 -0.06 8.74 -3.12
CA SER A 2 1.37 8.49 -3.38
C SER A 2 2.10 7.71 -2.29
N ILE A 3 1.50 7.55 -1.11
CA ILE A 3 2.08 6.83 0.04
C ILE A 3 2.28 5.34 -0.26
N ALA A 4 1.40 4.72 -1.03
CA ALA A 4 1.49 3.30 -1.38
C ALA A 4 2.71 2.97 -2.28
N TYR A 5 3.36 3.98 -2.88
CA TYR A 5 4.61 3.77 -3.60
C TYR A 5 5.85 3.75 -2.68
N LEU A 6 5.69 4.10 -1.41
CA LEU A 6 6.73 4.09 -0.39
C LEU A 6 6.66 2.83 0.49
N ASP A 7 5.83 1.86 0.12
CA ASP A 7 5.65 0.64 0.89
C ASP A 7 6.95 -0.18 0.92
N PRO A 8 7.29 -0.81 2.06
CA PRO A 8 8.57 -1.50 2.24
C PRO A 8 8.85 -2.55 1.16
N GLY A 9 7.80 -3.23 0.68
CA GLY A 9 7.95 -4.29 -0.31
C GLY A 9 8.24 -3.79 -1.73
N ILE A 10 7.75 -2.59 -2.10
CA ILE A 10 8.14 -1.96 -3.37
C ILE A 10 9.62 -1.57 -3.30
N ILE A 11 10.03 -0.95 -2.19
CA ILE A 11 11.43 -0.54 -1.98
C ILE A 11 12.36 -1.76 -1.98
N GLU A 12 11.98 -2.87 -1.34
CA GLU A 12 12.77 -4.10 -1.34
C GLU A 12 12.90 -4.70 -2.75
N ALA A 13 11.80 -4.78 -3.49
CA ALA A 13 11.79 -5.33 -4.86
C ALA A 13 12.64 -4.47 -5.80
N ASP A 14 12.50 -3.15 -5.74
CA ASP A 14 13.27 -2.20 -6.55
C ASP A 14 14.76 -2.24 -6.20
N LEU A 15 15.09 -2.36 -4.90
CA LEU A 15 16.48 -2.47 -4.46
C LEU A 15 17.12 -3.78 -4.91
N LYS A 16 16.41 -4.91 -4.83
CA LYS A 16 16.87 -6.20 -5.35
C LYS A 16 17.11 -6.15 -6.86
N ALA A 17 16.14 -5.61 -7.62
CA ALA A 17 16.28 -5.42 -9.06
C ALA A 17 17.47 -4.50 -9.40
N GLY A 18 17.69 -3.45 -8.61
CA GLY A 18 18.83 -2.55 -8.74
C GLY A 18 20.18 -3.21 -8.42
N ILE A 19 20.24 -4.16 -7.49
CA ILE A 19 21.47 -4.91 -7.19
C ILE A 19 21.84 -5.83 -8.37
N GLU A 20 20.86 -6.52 -8.94
CA GLU A 20 21.09 -7.47 -10.04
C GLU A 20 21.34 -6.79 -11.38
N ALA A 21 20.50 -5.83 -11.75
CA ALA A 21 20.50 -5.21 -13.07
C ALA A 21 21.06 -3.77 -13.08
N LYS A 22 21.53 -3.26 -11.94
CA LYS A 22 22.09 -1.91 -11.79
C LYS A 22 21.12 -0.85 -12.34
N TYR A 23 21.59 0.01 -13.24
CA TYR A 23 20.79 1.08 -13.82
C TYR A 23 19.96 0.66 -15.03
N ALA A 24 20.04 -0.60 -15.47
CA ALA A 24 19.35 -1.05 -16.69
C ALA A 24 17.82 -1.05 -16.56
N VAL A 25 17.29 -1.11 -15.33
CA VAL A 25 15.84 -1.21 -15.05
C VAL A 25 15.21 0.17 -14.82
N VAL A 26 16.00 1.23 -14.70
CA VAL A 26 15.50 2.58 -14.35
C VAL A 26 14.50 3.11 -15.37
N TRP A 27 14.71 2.82 -16.67
CA TRP A 27 13.76 3.23 -17.71
C TRP A 27 12.42 2.47 -17.60
N ILE A 28 12.44 1.20 -17.16
CA ILE A 28 11.24 0.39 -16.92
C ILE A 28 10.48 0.96 -15.73
N LEU A 29 11.18 1.27 -14.63
CA LEU A 29 10.61 1.90 -13.45
C LEU A 29 9.91 3.22 -13.80
N PHE A 30 10.55 4.07 -14.61
CA PHE A 30 9.96 5.31 -15.08
C PHE A 30 8.64 5.10 -15.83
N TRP A 31 8.60 4.18 -16.80
CA TRP A 31 7.36 3.88 -17.52
C TRP A 31 6.29 3.26 -16.64
N ALA A 32 6.67 2.38 -15.71
CA ALA A 32 5.74 1.78 -14.75
C ALA A 32 5.07 2.86 -13.88
N THR A 33 5.82 3.84 -13.38
CA THR A 33 5.26 4.97 -12.62
C THR A 33 4.35 5.85 -13.47
N LEU A 34 4.71 6.14 -14.74
CA LEU A 34 3.86 6.92 -15.63
C LEU A 34 2.52 6.24 -15.93
N VAL A 35 2.54 4.94 -16.21
CA VAL A 35 1.31 4.16 -16.42
C VAL A 35 0.47 4.12 -15.13
N GLY A 36 1.13 3.96 -13.97
CA GLY A 36 0.47 4.03 -12.66
C GLY A 36 -0.27 5.35 -12.46
N LEU A 37 0.39 6.48 -12.71
CA LEU A 37 -0.23 7.81 -12.63
C LEU A 37 -1.42 7.97 -13.59
N PHE A 38 -1.30 7.44 -14.81
CA PHE A 38 -2.37 7.47 -15.79
C PHE A 38 -3.61 6.68 -15.31
N ILE A 39 -3.42 5.47 -14.79
CA ILE A 39 -4.51 4.63 -14.27
C ILE A 39 -5.14 5.27 -13.04
N GLN A 40 -4.34 5.82 -12.11
CA GLN A 40 -4.84 6.52 -10.93
C GLN A 40 -5.69 7.74 -11.31
N ARG A 41 -5.28 8.49 -12.33
CA ARG A 41 -6.08 9.62 -12.85
C ARG A 41 -7.44 9.15 -13.38
N LEU A 42 -7.50 8.02 -14.07
CA LEU A 42 -8.75 7.45 -14.56
C LEU A 42 -9.65 6.99 -13.41
N ALA A 43 -9.09 6.30 -12.41
CA ALA A 43 -9.83 5.89 -11.21
C ALA A 43 -10.40 7.10 -10.44
N ALA A 44 -9.60 8.16 -10.27
CA ALA A 44 -10.06 9.40 -9.65
C ALA A 44 -11.16 10.09 -10.47
N ARG A 45 -11.06 10.07 -11.81
CA ARG A 45 -12.09 10.63 -12.69
C ARG A 45 -13.41 9.86 -12.60
N ILE A 46 -13.37 8.53 -12.47
CA ILE A 46 -14.57 7.72 -12.26
C ILE A 46 -15.26 8.20 -10.98
N GLY A 47 -14.56 8.19 -9.83
CA GLY A 47 -15.14 8.64 -8.56
C GLY A 47 -15.66 10.08 -8.59
N ALA A 48 -14.95 10.99 -9.26
CA ALA A 48 -15.37 12.39 -9.37
C ALA A 48 -16.61 12.61 -10.27
N VAL A 49 -16.81 11.79 -11.30
CA VAL A 49 -17.91 11.95 -12.26
C VAL A 49 -19.13 11.13 -11.89
N THR A 50 -18.95 9.88 -11.46
CA THR A 50 -20.06 8.99 -11.11
C THR A 50 -20.53 9.18 -9.67
N GLY A 51 -19.67 9.70 -8.78
CA GLY A 51 -19.92 9.74 -7.34
C GLY A 51 -19.91 8.36 -6.67
N GLU A 52 -19.59 7.31 -7.43
CA GLU A 52 -19.50 5.92 -6.99
C GLU A 52 -18.04 5.47 -7.00
N ASP A 53 -17.67 4.54 -6.13
CA ASP A 53 -16.35 3.93 -6.18
C ASP A 53 -16.21 2.93 -7.36
N LEU A 54 -14.98 2.49 -7.64
CA LEU A 54 -14.72 1.57 -8.74
C LEU A 54 -15.37 0.19 -8.48
N ALA A 55 -15.46 -0.25 -7.22
CA ALA A 55 -16.07 -1.52 -6.85
C ALA A 55 -17.60 -1.50 -7.03
N GLU A 56 -18.26 -0.39 -6.69
CA GLU A 56 -19.67 -0.11 -6.92
C GLU A 56 -19.99 -0.09 -8.41
N THR A 57 -19.16 0.61 -9.19
CA THR A 57 -19.29 0.67 -10.65
C THR A 57 -19.17 -0.73 -11.27
N CYS A 58 -18.20 -1.53 -10.82
CA CYS A 58 -18.04 -2.92 -11.23
C CYS A 58 -19.25 -3.78 -10.82
N ARG A 59 -19.73 -3.63 -9.58
CA ARG A 59 -20.89 -4.37 -9.07
C ARG A 59 -22.16 -4.08 -9.87
N ARG A 60 -22.35 -2.85 -10.35
CA ARG A 60 -23.50 -2.46 -11.18
C ARG A 60 -23.43 -3.01 -12.60
N ARG A 61 -22.22 -3.21 -13.13
CA ARG A 61 -22.01 -3.58 -14.54
C ARG A 61 -21.82 -5.09 -14.77
N PHE A 62 -21.27 -5.80 -13.80
CA PHE A 62 -20.93 -7.23 -13.93
C PHE A 62 -22.02 -8.16 -13.38
N SER A 63 -22.12 -9.35 -13.98
CA SER A 63 -22.96 -10.44 -13.47
C SER A 63 -22.38 -11.01 -12.15
N PRO A 64 -23.17 -11.75 -11.34
CA PRO A 64 -22.76 -12.13 -9.99
C PRO A 64 -21.46 -12.97 -9.93
N VAL A 65 -21.18 -13.80 -10.93
CA VAL A 65 -19.99 -14.66 -10.97
C VAL A 65 -18.68 -13.84 -11.07
N PRO A 66 -18.45 -13.01 -12.11
CA PRO A 66 -17.25 -12.17 -12.19
C PRO A 66 -17.15 -11.17 -11.03
N ARG A 67 -18.28 -10.72 -10.46
CA ARG A 67 -18.27 -9.85 -9.28
C ARG A 67 -17.59 -10.52 -8.08
N TYR A 68 -17.99 -11.76 -7.74
CA TYR A 68 -17.37 -12.46 -6.61
C TYR A 68 -15.90 -12.80 -6.89
N LEU A 69 -15.56 -13.15 -8.13
CA LEU A 69 -14.17 -13.40 -8.51
C LEU A 69 -13.30 -12.15 -8.33
N LEU A 70 -13.75 -11.00 -8.84
CA LEU A 70 -13.04 -9.73 -8.68
C LEU A 70 -12.89 -9.35 -7.21
N TRP A 71 -13.91 -9.58 -6.39
CA TRP A 71 -13.86 -9.33 -4.95
C TRP A 71 -12.80 -10.20 -4.27
N ILE A 72 -12.76 -11.51 -4.56
CA ILE A 72 -11.74 -12.42 -3.99
C ILE A 72 -10.33 -12.01 -4.43
N MET A 73 -10.13 -11.68 -5.70
CA MET A 73 -8.81 -11.25 -6.20
C MET A 73 -8.33 -9.96 -5.53
N LEU A 74 -9.25 -9.02 -5.31
CA LEU A 74 -8.96 -7.77 -4.60
C LEU A 74 -8.58 -8.04 -3.14
N GLU A 75 -9.36 -8.87 -2.45
CA GLU A 75 -9.11 -9.23 -1.05
C GLU A 75 -7.73 -9.88 -0.87
N ILE A 76 -7.38 -10.83 -1.74
CA ILE A 76 -6.06 -11.47 -1.74
C ILE A 76 -4.95 -10.44 -1.97
N THR A 77 -5.18 -9.49 -2.86
CA THR A 77 -4.21 -8.43 -3.17
C THR A 77 -3.99 -7.50 -1.98
N ILE A 78 -5.05 -7.13 -1.26
CA ILE A 78 -4.98 -6.30 -0.06
C ILE A 78 -4.22 -7.03 1.05
N ILE A 79 -4.55 -8.31 1.30
CA ILE A 79 -3.85 -9.13 2.31
C ILE A 79 -2.35 -9.26 1.96
N ALA A 80 -2.01 -9.43 0.67
CA ALA A 80 -0.63 -9.53 0.24
C ALA A 80 0.16 -8.23 0.43
N ALA A 81 -0.49 -7.06 0.26
CA ALA A 81 0.10 -5.76 0.51
C ALA A 81 0.35 -5.53 2.01
N ASP A 82 -0.66 -5.79 2.84
CA ASP A 82 -0.57 -5.66 4.31
C ASP A 82 0.53 -6.56 4.90
N MET A 83 0.68 -7.78 4.38
CA MET A 83 1.75 -8.69 4.77
C MET A 83 3.15 -8.08 4.59
N GLN A 84 3.38 -7.30 3.51
CA GLN A 84 4.67 -6.65 3.26
C GLN A 84 4.93 -5.50 4.24
N GLU A 85 3.89 -4.76 4.62
CA GLU A 85 3.98 -3.68 5.61
C GLU A 85 4.37 -4.22 6.99
N VAL A 86 3.72 -5.31 7.43
CA VAL A 86 4.02 -6.00 8.70
C VAL A 86 5.46 -6.53 8.73
N ILE A 87 5.92 -7.14 7.63
CA ILE A 87 7.29 -7.66 7.53
C ILE A 87 8.30 -6.50 7.56
N GLY A 88 8.04 -5.44 6.79
CA GLY A 88 8.92 -4.27 6.71
C GLY A 88 9.10 -3.58 8.06
N THR A 89 8.01 -3.34 8.77
CA THR A 89 8.01 -2.74 10.11
C THR A 89 8.68 -3.65 11.15
N ALA A 90 8.43 -4.95 11.13
CA ALA A 90 9.12 -5.90 12.03
C ALA A 90 10.64 -5.91 11.81
N ILE A 91 11.10 -5.86 10.56
CA ILE A 91 12.53 -5.76 10.22
C ILE A 91 13.10 -4.39 10.63
N ALA A 92 12.37 -3.30 10.42
CA ALA A 92 12.79 -1.97 10.83
C ALA A 92 12.99 -1.89 12.35
N LEU A 93 12.05 -2.40 13.15
CA LEU A 93 12.16 -2.47 14.61
C LEU A 93 13.32 -3.37 15.07
N TYR A 94 13.53 -4.50 14.38
CA TYR A 94 14.66 -5.40 14.64
C TYR A 94 16.01 -4.68 14.46
N LEU A 95 16.15 -3.87 13.41
CA LEU A 95 17.36 -3.10 13.12
C LEU A 95 17.53 -1.91 14.07
N LEU A 96 16.48 -1.12 14.31
CA LEU A 96 16.52 0.05 15.20
C LEU A 96 16.90 -0.31 16.64
N THR A 97 16.46 -1.47 17.12
CA THR A 97 16.76 -1.94 18.48
C THR A 97 18.14 -2.62 18.58
N ASN A 98 19.02 -2.45 17.59
CA ASN A 98 20.34 -3.11 17.52
C ASN A 98 20.25 -4.63 17.73
N LYS A 99 19.26 -5.29 17.09
CA LYS A 99 19.01 -6.75 17.18
C LYS A 99 18.62 -7.26 18.57
N LYS A 100 18.29 -6.40 19.54
CA LYS A 100 17.84 -6.83 20.87
C LYS A 100 16.40 -7.35 20.87
N LEU A 101 15.57 -6.88 19.95
CA LEU A 101 14.20 -7.34 19.79
C LEU A 101 14.16 -8.47 18.75
N PRO A 102 13.63 -9.67 19.03
CA PRO A 102 13.46 -10.72 18.03
C PRO A 102 12.32 -10.36 17.05
N LEU A 103 12.39 -10.89 15.82
CA LEU A 103 11.40 -10.63 14.76
C LEU A 103 9.95 -10.93 15.20
N TYR A 104 9.73 -12.03 15.93
CA TYR A 104 8.41 -12.36 16.48
C TYR A 104 7.86 -11.26 17.42
N GLY A 105 8.74 -10.58 18.16
CA GLY A 105 8.37 -9.44 19.00
C GLY A 105 7.96 -8.22 18.16
N GLY A 106 8.67 -7.98 17.04
CA GLY A 106 8.30 -6.95 16.07
C GLY A 106 6.91 -7.17 15.47
N VAL A 107 6.61 -8.41 15.05
CA VAL A 107 5.30 -8.78 14.49
C VAL A 107 4.16 -8.67 15.53
N LEU A 108 4.43 -8.96 16.81
CA LEU A 108 3.42 -8.76 17.85
C LEU A 108 3.12 -7.27 18.09
N ILE A 109 4.12 -6.39 17.94
CA ILE A 109 3.94 -4.94 18.09
C ILE A 109 3.13 -4.37 16.93
N THR A 110 3.32 -4.86 15.70
CA THR A 110 2.56 -4.38 14.53
C THR A 110 1.07 -4.74 14.60
N ILE A 111 0.71 -5.82 15.30
CA ILE A 111 -0.70 -6.13 15.64
C ILE A 111 -1.28 -5.07 16.57
N VAL A 112 -0.49 -4.51 17.50
CA VAL A 112 -0.94 -3.42 18.38
C VAL A 112 -1.04 -2.09 17.62
N ASP A 113 -0.17 -1.88 16.63
CA ASP A 113 -0.20 -0.69 15.78
C ASP A 113 -1.48 -0.59 14.94
N THR A 114 -1.97 -1.71 14.41
CA THR A 114 -3.27 -1.74 13.69
C THR A 114 -4.44 -1.29 14.56
N PHE A 115 -4.44 -1.64 15.87
CA PHE A 115 -5.43 -1.08 16.81
C PHE A 115 -5.25 0.43 17.01
N THR A 116 -4.00 0.91 17.05
CA THR A 116 -3.69 2.34 17.19
C THR A 116 -4.20 3.13 15.98
N PHE A 117 -4.02 2.60 14.76
CA PHE A 117 -4.58 3.17 13.54
C PHE A 117 -6.10 3.23 13.56
N LEU A 118 -6.77 2.16 14.02
CA LEU A 118 -8.23 2.12 14.17
C LEU A 118 -8.73 3.19 15.17
N PHE A 119 -7.95 3.46 16.22
CA PHE A 119 -8.22 4.55 17.16
C PHE A 119 -7.98 5.93 16.53
N LEU A 120 -6.97 6.07 15.66
CA LEU A 120 -6.66 7.31 14.96
C LEU A 120 -7.73 7.70 13.93
N ASP A 121 -8.37 6.73 13.28
CA ASP A 121 -9.49 6.98 12.36
C ASP A 121 -10.64 7.73 13.06
N LYS A 122 -10.83 7.46 14.36
CA LYS A 122 -11.82 8.16 15.20
C LYS A 122 -11.51 9.64 15.45
N TYR A 123 -10.27 10.10 15.23
CA TYR A 123 -9.81 11.48 15.51
C TYR A 123 -9.92 12.43 14.30
N GLY A 124 -10.29 11.94 13.11
CA GLY A 124 -10.67 12.75 11.95
C GLY A 124 -9.57 12.95 10.89
N LEU A 125 -9.96 12.76 9.62
CA LEU A 125 -9.11 12.75 8.42
C LEU A 125 -8.13 13.93 8.27
N ARG A 126 -8.52 15.16 8.64
CA ARG A 126 -7.69 16.37 8.43
C ARG A 126 -6.40 16.39 9.25
N LYS A 127 -6.41 15.83 10.47
CA LYS A 127 -5.19 15.76 11.31
C LYS A 127 -4.25 14.65 10.85
N LEU A 128 -4.82 13.60 10.28
CA LEU A 128 -4.13 12.43 9.79
C LEU A 128 -3.41 12.73 8.45
N GLU A 129 -4.06 13.49 7.55
CA GLU A 129 -3.42 14.03 6.35
C GLU A 129 -2.24 14.96 6.67
N ALA A 130 -2.37 15.82 7.68
CA ALA A 130 -1.28 16.71 8.11
C ALA A 130 -0.09 15.93 8.69
N PHE A 131 -0.34 14.85 9.43
CA PHE A 131 0.70 13.97 9.95
C PHE A 131 1.46 13.26 8.82
N PHE A 132 0.74 12.70 7.83
CA PHE A 132 1.39 12.09 6.67
C PHE A 132 2.14 13.09 5.81
N ALA A 133 1.62 14.31 5.63
CA ALA A 133 2.33 15.36 4.90
C ALA A 133 3.66 15.73 5.58
N PHE A 134 3.70 15.76 6.91
CA PHE A 134 4.94 15.98 7.67
C PHE A 134 5.93 14.82 7.53
N LEU A 135 5.45 13.57 7.45
CA LEU A 135 6.30 12.38 7.36
C LEU A 135 6.91 12.18 5.96
N ILE A 136 6.23 12.69 4.92
CA ILE A 136 6.68 12.65 3.52
C ILE A 136 7.60 13.84 3.18
N ALA A 137 7.42 14.98 3.84
CA ALA A 137 8.19 16.22 3.60
C ALA A 137 9.63 16.13 4.13
#